data_AF-A0A7X5HY57-F1
#
_entry.id   AF-A0A7X5HY57-F1
#
_cell.length_a   1.000
_cell.length_b   1.000
_cell.length_c   1.000
_cell.angle_alpha   90.00
_cell.angle_beta   90.00
_cell.angle_gamma   90.00
#
_symmetry.space_group_name_H-M   'P 1'
#
loop_
_entity.id
_entity.type
_entity.pdbx_description
1 polymer ?
#
loop_
_entity_poly.entity_id
_entity_poly.type
_entity_poly.pdbx_seq_one_letter_code
_entity_poly.pdbx_strand_id
1 'polypeptide(L)'
;MAGLIEKSVNLGLGLFSYSREKIEEVVDELVNKGEVTRKDAKDLVNDLVKKGEEQREDFKKMVKDEILEALDAKDIARKEDLIEKEDFRKIIREELIDILKEKEIATKKDINELKK
;
A
#
# COMPACT_ATOMS: atom_id res chain seq x y z
N MET A 1 -10.89 -28.41 25.95
CA MET A 1 -9.84 -27.37 25.76
C MET A 1 -8.97 -27.59 24.52
N ALA A 2 -8.88 -28.80 23.94
CA ALA A 2 -8.10 -29.05 22.71
C ALA A 2 -8.80 -28.63 21.39
N GLY A 3 -10.13 -28.56 21.34
CA GLY A 3 -10.89 -28.35 20.09
C GLY A 3 -10.72 -26.98 19.40
N LEU A 4 -10.41 -25.92 20.17
CA LEU A 4 -10.17 -24.58 19.62
C LEU A 4 -8.76 -24.43 19.05
N ILE A 5 -7.78 -25.17 19.59
CA ILE A 5 -6.38 -25.12 19.16
C ILE A 5 -6.15 -26.03 17.96
N GLU A 6 -6.73 -27.24 17.92
CA GLU A 6 -6.66 -28.11 16.73
C GLU A 6 -7.32 -27.48 15.48
N LYS A 7 -8.33 -26.63 15.66
CA LYS A 7 -8.94 -25.86 14.55
C LYS A 7 -8.21 -24.57 14.20
N SER A 8 -7.42 -24.01 15.12
CA SER A 8 -6.58 -22.84 14.84
C SER A 8 -5.56 -23.08 13.72
N VAL A 9 -5.23 -24.35 13.44
CA VAL A 9 -4.36 -24.76 12.31
C VAL A 9 -5.05 -24.55 10.94
N ASN A 10 -6.37 -24.67 10.85
CA ASN A 10 -7.09 -24.25 9.62
C ASN A 10 -7.16 -22.72 9.49
N LEU A 11 -7.16 -22.00 10.61
CA LEU A 11 -7.01 -20.53 10.73
C LEU A 11 -5.55 -20.04 10.62
N GLY A 12 -4.60 -20.88 10.19
CA GLY A 12 -3.17 -20.54 10.12
C GLY A 12 -2.82 -19.38 9.18
N LEU A 13 -3.74 -19.02 8.28
CA LEU A 13 -3.62 -17.86 7.39
C LEU A 13 -4.26 -16.58 7.94
N GLY A 14 -4.88 -16.61 9.13
CA GLY A 14 -5.56 -15.47 9.72
C GLY A 14 -6.97 -15.19 9.16
N LEU A 15 -7.75 -14.40 9.89
CA LEU A 15 -9.15 -14.10 9.55
C LEU A 15 -9.28 -13.24 8.29
N PHE A 16 -8.26 -12.45 7.94
CA PHE A 16 -8.25 -11.62 6.72
C PHE A 16 -8.43 -12.41 5.42
N SER A 17 -8.16 -13.72 5.45
CA SER A 17 -8.27 -14.62 4.30
C SER A 17 -9.67 -15.22 4.10
N TYR A 18 -10.58 -15.04 5.06
CA TYR A 18 -11.90 -15.67 5.04
C TYR A 18 -13.02 -14.73 4.62
N SER A 19 -14.04 -15.29 3.97
CA SER A 19 -15.30 -14.60 3.71
C SER A 19 -16.23 -14.67 4.92
N ARG A 20 -17.26 -13.82 4.94
CA ARG A 20 -18.32 -13.88 5.95
C ARG A 20 -19.01 -15.24 5.95
N GLU A 21 -19.33 -15.81 4.79
CA GLU A 21 -19.97 -17.14 4.74
C GLU A 21 -19.10 -18.21 5.40
N LYS A 22 -17.77 -18.14 5.21
CA LYS A 22 -16.87 -19.10 5.85
C LYS A 22 -16.80 -18.94 7.37
N ILE A 23 -16.87 -17.69 7.85
CA ILE A 23 -16.92 -17.39 9.28
C ILE A 23 -18.25 -17.87 9.87
N GLU A 24 -19.38 -17.66 9.19
CA GLU A 24 -20.70 -18.14 9.60
C GLU A 24 -20.73 -19.67 9.71
N GLU A 25 -20.20 -20.39 8.72
CA GLU A 25 -20.10 -21.86 8.75
C GLU A 25 -19.31 -22.36 9.98
N VAL A 26 -18.16 -21.72 10.26
CA VAL A 26 -17.32 -22.08 11.41
C VAL A 26 -18.03 -21.79 12.73
N VAL A 27 -18.73 -20.65 12.84
CA VAL A 27 -19.47 -20.29 14.05
C VAL A 27 -20.68 -21.22 14.26
N ASP A 28 -21.39 -21.58 13.21
CA ASP A 28 -22.51 -22.53 13.28
C ASP A 28 -22.05 -23.92 13.74
N GLU A 29 -20.87 -24.37 13.32
CA GLU A 29 -20.26 -25.59 13.86
C GLU A 29 -19.99 -25.48 15.37
N LEU A 30 -19.52 -24.33 15.85
CA LEU A 30 -19.28 -24.11 17.28
C LEU A 30 -20.59 -24.11 18.07
N VAL A 31 -21.67 -23.58 17.50
CA VAL A 31 -23.01 -23.66 18.08
C VAL A 31 -23.50 -25.10 18.17
N ASN A 32 -23.33 -25.88 17.10
CA ASN A 32 -23.73 -27.28 17.05
C ASN A 32 -22.95 -28.15 18.05
N LYS A 33 -21.71 -27.79 18.35
CA LYS A 33 -20.88 -28.43 19.38
C LYS A 33 -21.19 -27.96 20.80
N GLY A 34 -22.07 -26.98 20.96
CA GLY A 34 -22.39 -26.37 22.25
C GLY A 34 -21.28 -25.48 22.81
N GLU A 35 -20.30 -25.11 21.98
CA GLU A 35 -19.19 -24.23 22.36
C GLU A 35 -19.60 -22.75 22.34
N VAL A 36 -20.61 -22.40 21.53
CA VAL A 36 -21.18 -21.05 21.42
C VAL A 36 -22.69 -21.14 21.55
N THR A 37 -23.33 -20.20 22.25
CA THR A 37 -24.79 -20.19 22.32
C THR A 37 -25.38 -19.61 21.04
N ARG A 38 -26.58 -20.05 20.64
CA ARG A 38 -27.30 -19.46 19.48
C ARG A 38 -27.50 -17.94 19.60
N LYS A 39 -27.57 -17.42 20.83
CA LYS A 39 -27.74 -16.00 21.10
C LYS A 39 -26.47 -15.22 20.76
N ASP A 40 -25.30 -15.78 21.06
CA ASP A 40 -24.01 -15.10 20.94
C ASP A 40 -23.35 -15.33 19.56
N ALA A 41 -23.85 -16.30 18.79
CA ALA A 41 -23.32 -16.66 17.47
C ALA A 41 -23.23 -15.46 16.51
N LYS A 42 -24.28 -14.64 16.43
CA LYS A 42 -24.33 -13.49 15.52
C LYS A 42 -23.28 -12.44 15.87
N ASP A 43 -23.07 -12.18 17.16
CA ASP A 43 -22.09 -11.21 17.62
C ASP A 43 -20.66 -11.72 17.35
N LEU A 44 -20.42 -13.01 17.59
CA LEU A 44 -19.13 -13.64 17.28
C LEU A 44 -18.80 -13.58 15.78
N VAL A 45 -19.77 -13.82 14.89
CA VAL A 45 -19.57 -13.65 13.44
C VAL A 45 -19.15 -12.22 13.11
N ASN A 46 -19.85 -11.22 13.65
CA ASN A 46 -19.55 -9.83 13.36
C ASN A 46 -18.17 -9.41 13.89
N ASP A 47 -17.79 -9.88 15.08
CA ASP A 47 -16.47 -9.60 15.65
C ASP A 47 -15.34 -10.23 14.82
N LEU A 48 -15.51 -11.47 14.36
CA LEU A 48 -14.53 -12.14 13.53
C LEU A 48 -14.40 -11.51 12.14
N VAL A 49 -15.52 -11.11 11.52
CA VAL A 49 -15.50 -10.38 10.24
C VAL A 49 -14.76 -9.06 10.40
N LYS A 50 -15.10 -8.27 11.43
CA LYS A 50 -14.46 -6.98 11.70
C LYS A 50 -12.95 -7.13 11.91
N LYS A 51 -12.53 -8.12 12.73
CA LYS A 51 -11.11 -8.42 12.92
C LYS A 51 -10.41 -8.84 11.62
N GLY A 52 -11.11 -9.59 10.76
CA GLY A 52 -10.60 -9.96 9.44
C GLY A 52 -10.38 -8.74 8.55
N GLU A 53 -11.31 -7.78 8.55
CA GLU A 53 -11.19 -6.51 7.82
C GLU A 53 -10.00 -5.67 8.32
N GLU A 54 -9.86 -5.51 9.63
CA GLU A 54 -8.73 -4.80 10.26
C GLU A 54 -7.38 -5.44 9.88
N GLN A 55 -7.27 -6.76 10.00
CA GLN A 55 -6.08 -7.51 9.58
C GLN A 55 -5.76 -7.33 8.09
N ARG A 56 -6.79 -7.24 7.24
CA ARG A 56 -6.62 -7.06 5.79
C ARG A 56 -6.07 -5.68 5.46
N GLU A 57 -6.51 -4.64 6.18
CA GLU A 57 -5.96 -3.30 6.02
C GLU A 57 -4.50 -3.22 6.45
N ASP A 58 -4.16 -3.82 7.58
CA ASP A 58 -2.78 -3.81 8.08
C ASP A 58 -1.84 -4.60 7.18
N PHE A 59 -2.29 -5.76 6.67
CA PHE A 59 -1.56 -6.51 5.67
C PHE A 59 -1.33 -5.70 4.39
N LYS A 60 -2.35 -4.96 3.92
CA LYS A 60 -2.22 -4.10 2.74
C LYS A 60 -1.19 -2.99 2.94
N LYS A 61 -1.12 -2.38 4.14
CA LYS A 61 -0.10 -1.38 4.48
C LYS A 61 1.28 -2.00 4.46
N MET A 62 1.48 -3.12 5.16
CA MET A 62 2.75 -3.83 5.19
C MET A 62 3.27 -4.18 3.78
N VAL A 63 2.41 -4.75 2.93
CA VAL A 63 2.79 -5.06 1.54
C VAL A 63 3.15 -3.80 0.75
N LYS A 64 2.40 -2.70 0.93
CA LYS A 64 2.71 -1.44 0.25
C LYS A 64 4.07 -0.92 0.69
N ASP A 65 4.35 -0.91 1.99
CA ASP A 65 5.59 -0.39 2.55
C ASP A 65 6.79 -1.22 2.08
N GLU A 66 6.69 -2.55 2.10
CA GLU A 66 7.72 -3.45 1.57
C GLU A 66 8.00 -3.21 0.07
N ILE A 67 6.95 -3.00 -0.73
CA ILE A 67 7.11 -2.68 -2.16
C ILE A 67 7.84 -1.33 -2.31
N LEU A 68 7.46 -0.33 -1.53
CA LEU A 68 8.08 1.00 -1.57
C LEU A 68 9.56 0.93 -1.18
N GLU A 69 9.91 0.19 -0.12
CA GLU A 69 11.30 -0.06 0.27
C GLU A 69 12.09 -0.79 -0.82
N ALA A 70 11.48 -1.79 -1.47
CA ALA A 70 12.12 -2.53 -2.55
C ALA A 70 12.36 -1.67 -3.82
N LEU A 71 11.48 -0.71 -4.10
CA LEU A 71 11.65 0.26 -5.18
C LEU A 71 12.77 1.26 -4.87
N ASP A 72 12.78 1.79 -3.65
CA ASP A 72 13.82 2.70 -3.18
C ASP A 72 15.20 2.02 -3.19
N ALA A 73 15.29 0.75 -2.76
CA ALA A 73 16.53 -0.03 -2.77
C ALA A 73 17.10 -0.28 -4.19
N LYS A 74 16.29 -0.09 -5.24
CA LYS A 74 16.70 -0.23 -6.64
C LYS A 74 16.76 1.10 -7.40
N ASP A 75 16.71 2.23 -6.69
CA ASP A 75 16.67 3.58 -7.26
C ASP A 75 15.57 3.77 -8.32
N ILE A 76 14.43 3.10 -8.15
CA ILE A 76 13.29 3.24 -9.05
C ILE A 76 12.47 4.46 -8.61
N ALA A 77 12.49 5.51 -9.42
CA ALA A 77 11.76 6.74 -9.16
C ALA A 77 10.24 6.49 -9.01
N ARG A 78 9.66 7.05 -7.95
CA ARG A 78 8.21 7.09 -7.75
C ARG A 78 7.61 8.18 -8.62
N LYS A 79 6.28 8.16 -8.78
CA LYS A 79 5.58 9.19 -9.54
C LYS A 79 5.82 10.58 -8.95
N GLU A 80 5.92 10.68 -7.62
CA GLU A 80 6.19 11.95 -6.94
C GLU A 80 7.63 12.45 -7.17
N ASP A 81 8.58 11.54 -7.45
CA ASP A 81 9.98 11.88 -7.71
C ASP A 81 10.22 12.35 -9.16
N LEU A 82 9.24 12.13 -10.05
CA LEU A 82 9.32 12.57 -11.44
C LEU A 82 9.08 14.08 -11.51
N ILE A 83 10.13 14.82 -11.88
CA ILE A 83 10.01 16.23 -12.22
C ILE A 83 9.08 16.38 -13.42
N GLU A 84 8.14 17.33 -13.34
CA GLU A 84 7.28 17.64 -14.48
C GLU A 84 8.12 18.11 -15.68
N LYS A 85 7.68 17.78 -16.89
CA LYS A 85 8.44 18.09 -18.12
C LYS A 85 8.76 19.59 -18.24
N GLU A 86 7.89 20.44 -17.71
CA GLU A 86 8.02 21.90 -17.73
C GLU A 86 9.11 22.38 -16.78
N ASP A 87 9.16 21.84 -15.57
CA ASP A 87 10.20 22.10 -14.58
C ASP A 87 11.56 21.59 -15.07
N PHE A 88 11.61 20.39 -15.64
CA PHE A 88 12.82 19.85 -16.24
C PHE A 88 13.34 20.74 -17.38
N ARG A 89 12.43 21.22 -18.24
CA ARG A 89 12.79 22.16 -19.32
C ARG A 89 13.30 23.48 -18.76
N LYS A 90 12.73 23.97 -17.66
CA LYS A 90 13.16 25.20 -17.00
C LYS A 90 14.57 25.05 -16.43
N ILE A 91 14.84 23.98 -15.69
CA ILE A 91 16.17 23.67 -15.13
C ILE A 91 17.20 23.59 -16.26
N ILE A 92 16.92 22.85 -17.34
CA ILE A 92 17.82 22.76 -18.50
C ILE A 92 18.08 24.14 -19.12
N ARG A 93 17.04 24.97 -19.29
CA ARG A 93 17.22 26.31 -19.86
C ARG A 93 18.09 27.20 -18.98
N GLU A 94 17.90 27.15 -17.67
CA GLU A 94 18.70 27.92 -16.71
C GLU A 94 20.18 27.50 -16.77
N GLU A 95 20.46 26.20 -16.67
CA GLU A 95 21.82 25.63 -16.79
C GLU A 95 22.48 25.97 -18.14
N LEU A 96 21.75 25.86 -19.26
CA LEU A 96 22.26 26.22 -20.58
C LEU A 96 22.62 27.70 -20.67
N ILE A 97 21.77 28.59 -20.13
CA ILE A 97 22.02 30.03 -20.12
C ILE A 97 23.29 30.35 -19.33
N ASP A 98 23.51 29.68 -18.20
CA ASP A 98 24.67 29.95 -17.36
C ASP A 98 25.97 29.45 -18.00
N ILE A 99 25.97 28.27 -18.63
CA ILE A 99 27.11 27.78 -19.43
C ILE A 99 27.41 28.72 -20.61
N LEU A 100 26.37 29.21 -21.30
CA LEU A 100 26.53 30.11 -22.45
C LEU A 100 27.10 31.48 -22.05
N LYS A 101 26.77 31.98 -20.86
CA LYS A 101 27.39 33.20 -20.29
C LYS A 101 28.84 32.95 -19.87
N GLU A 102 29.10 31.83 -19.19
CA GLU A 102 30.42 31.51 -18.64
C GLU A 102 31.46 31.29 -19.74
N LYS A 103 31.06 30.65 -20.84
CA LYS A 103 31.95 30.40 -21.99
C LYS A 103 31.96 31.52 -23.04
N GLU A 104 31.22 32.61 -22.82
CA GLU A 104 31.04 33.73 -23.75
C GLU A 104 30.57 33.32 -25.17
N ILE A 105 29.84 32.19 -25.28
CA ILE A 105 29.48 31.58 -26.58
C ILE A 105 28.22 32.22 -27.19
N ALA A 106 27.39 32.90 -26.39
CA ALA A 106 26.11 33.46 -26.85
C ALA A 106 25.99 34.96 -26.60
N THR A 107 25.32 35.67 -27.52
CA THR A 107 25.04 37.10 -27.35
C THR A 107 23.87 37.34 -26.40
N LYS A 108 23.76 38.56 -25.85
CA LYS A 108 22.62 38.97 -25.00
C LYS A 108 21.26 38.75 -25.68
N LYS A 109 21.22 38.76 -27.02
CA LYS A 109 20.00 38.54 -27.80
C LYS A 109 19.59 37.06 -27.78
N ASP A 110 20.55 36.16 -27.97
CA ASP A 110 20.35 34.70 -27.97
C ASP A 110 19.85 34.21 -26.60
N ILE A 111 20.41 34.76 -25.51
CA ILE A 111 19.98 34.46 -24.13
C ILE A 111 18.53 34.93 -23.87
N ASN A 112 18.10 36.02 -24.51
CA ASN A 112 16.76 36.59 -24.29
C ASN A 112 15.65 35.84 -25.04
N GLU A 113 15.98 35.17 -26.16
CA GLU A 113 15.05 34.30 -26.88
C GLU A 113 14.79 32.98 -26.14
N LEU A 114 15.78 32.46 -25.40
CA LEU A 114 15.65 31.24 -24.58
C LEU A 114 14.79 31.42 -23.31
N LYS A 115 14.59 32.67 -22.87
CA LYS A 115 13.78 33.03 -21.70
C LYS A 115 12.28 33.21 -22.02
N LYS A 116 11.91 33.26 -23.30
CA LYS A 116 10.50 33.26 -23.75
C LYS A 116 9.94 31.84 -23.82
#